data_AF-A0A2V6ELB5-F1
#
_entry.id   AF-A0A2V6ELB5-F1
#
_cell.length_a   1.000
_cell.length_b   1.000
_cell.length_c   1.000
_cell.angle_alpha   90.00
_cell.angle_beta   90.00
_cell.angle_gamma   90.00
#
_symmetry.space_group_name_H-M   'P 1'
#
loop_
_entity.id
_entity.type
_entity.pdbx_description
1 polymer ?
#
loop_
_entity_poly.entity_id
_entity_poly.type
_entity_poly.pdbx_seq_one_letter_code
_entity_poly.pdbx_strand_id
1 'polypeptide(L)' 'MSKVEQMESELRKLSQSELRQIREWLDDLIEDELEFTPEFERSIQQAERDMADGKSARVREP' A
#
# COMPACT_ATOMS: atom_id res chain seq x y z
N MET A 1 7.13 0.90 30.61
CA MET A 1 6.79 0.17 29.37
C MET A 1 6.22 1.14 28.36
N SER A 2 6.76 1.13 27.15
CA SER A 2 6.18 1.86 26.03
C SER A 2 4.84 1.25 25.63
N LYS A 3 4.03 1.99 24.88
CA LYS A 3 2.78 1.46 24.31
C LYS A 3 3.09 0.32 23.32
N VAL A 4 4.19 0.44 22.58
CA VAL A 4 4.64 -0.56 21.60
C VAL A 4 5.00 -1.88 22.28
N GLU A 5 5.77 -1.83 23.38
CA GLU A 5 6.15 -3.03 24.14
C GLU A 5 4.93 -3.80 24.66
N GLN A 6 3.89 -3.08 25.11
CA GLN A 6 2.64 -3.71 25.56
C GLN A 6 1.90 -4.38 24.40
N MET A 7 1.79 -3.71 23.25
CA MET A 7 1.16 -4.29 22.05
C MET A 7 1.93 -5.52 21.56
N GLU A 8 3.26 -5.49 21.53
CA GLU A 8 4.07 -6.67 21.18
C GLU A 8 3.78 -7.86 22.09
N SER A 9 3.62 -7.63 23.40
CA SER A 9 3.31 -8.70 24.35
C SER A 9 1.93 -9.33 24.11
N GLU A 10 0.94 -8.56 23.65
CA GLU A 10 -0.38 -9.08 23.30
C GLU A 10 -0.36 -9.79 21.94
N LEU A 11 0.34 -9.25 20.94
CA LEU A 11 0.48 -9.88 19.63
C LEU A 11 1.12 -11.27 19.73
N ARG A 12 2.07 -11.47 20.64
CA ARG A 12 2.71 -12.78 20.89
C ARG A 12 1.75 -13.87 21.38
N LYS A 13 0.57 -13.53 21.87
CA LYS A 13 -0.43 -14.48 22.36
C LYS A 13 -1.41 -14.94 21.27
N LEU A 14 -1.38 -14.32 20.10
CA LEU A 14 -2.31 -14.57 19.01
C LEU A 14 -1.88 -15.75 18.14
N SER A 15 -2.85 -16.34 17.45
CA SER A 15 -2.60 -17.32 16.40
C SER A 15 -1.97 -16.68 15.16
N GLN A 16 -1.36 -17.50 14.30
CA GLN A 16 -0.80 -17.03 13.02
C GLN A 16 -1.85 -16.39 12.11
N SER A 17 -3.10 -16.85 12.14
CA SER A 17 -4.20 -16.27 11.35
C SER A 17 -4.63 -14.90 11.86
N GLU A 18 -4.64 -14.69 13.17
CA GLU A 18 -4.95 -13.39 13.76
C GLU A 18 -3.81 -12.39 13.51
N LEU A 19 -2.55 -12.84 13.61
CA LEU A 19 -1.39 -12.02 13.25
C LEU A 19 -1.42 -11.56 11.79
N ARG A 20 -1.90 -12.41 10.86
CA ARG A 20 -2.07 -12.02 9.45
C ARG A 20 -3.14 -10.95 9.28
N GLN A 21 -4.28 -11.10 9.94
CA GLN A 21 -5.35 -10.09 9.91
C GLN A 21 -4.87 -8.74 10.44
N ILE A 22 -4.09 -8.73 11.52
CA ILE A 22 -3.51 -7.50 12.06
C ILE A 22 -2.51 -6.89 11.09
N ARG A 23 -1.67 -7.71 10.44
CA ARG A 23 -0.74 -7.22 9.43
C ARG A 23 -1.47 -6.57 8.26
N GLU A 24 -2.47 -7.24 7.70
CA GLU A 24 -3.27 -6.72 6.59
C GLU A 24 -3.90 -5.38 6.98
N TRP A 25 -4.52 -5.29 8.16
CA TRP A 25 -5.08 -4.05 8.67
C TRP A 25 -4.03 -2.94 8.87
N LEU A 26 -2.83 -3.27 9.34
CA LEU A 26 -1.74 -2.28 9.51
C LEU A 26 -1.20 -1.81 8.16
N ASP A 27 -1.09 -2.70 7.18
CA ASP A 27 -0.67 -2.36 5.83
C ASP A 27 -1.67 -1.35 5.23
N ASP A 28 -2.99 -1.59 5.35
CA ASP A 28 -4.03 -0.66 4.91
C ASP A 28 -3.95 0.70 5.67
N LEU A 29 -3.86 0.66 7.00
CA LEU A 29 -3.82 1.87 7.83
C LEU A 29 -2.63 2.78 7.51
N ILE A 30 -1.47 2.19 7.25
CA ILE A 30 -0.24 2.94 6.94
C ILE A 30 -0.27 3.42 5.49
N GLU A 31 -0.76 2.59 4.56
CA GLU A 31 -0.88 2.96 3.14
C GLU A 31 -1.73 4.22 2.95
N ASP A 32 -2.82 4.37 3.72
CA ASP A 32 -3.68 5.56 3.70
C ASP A 32 -2.93 6.88 4.02
N GLU A 33 -1.82 6.80 4.76
CA GLU A 33 -0.99 7.97 5.10
C GLU A 33 0.14 8.24 4.09
N LEU A 34 0.35 7.36 3.11
CA LEU A 34 1.41 7.50 2.12
C LEU A 34 0.98 8.44 0.98
N GLU A 35 1.90 9.33 0.62
CA GLU A 35 1.76 10.14 -0.59
C GLU A 35 2.38 9.42 -1.80
N PHE A 36 1.84 9.69 -2.99
CA PHE A 36 2.48 9.22 -4.21
C PHE A 36 3.87 9.80 -4.36
N THR A 37 4.79 8.97 -4.83
CA THR A 37 6.13 9.48 -5.16
C THR A 37 6.03 10.43 -6.36
N PRO A 38 6.90 11.46 -6.46
CA PRO A 38 6.91 12.35 -7.62
C PRO A 38 7.15 11.61 -8.94
N GLU A 39 7.84 10.47 -8.92
CA GLU A 39 8.00 9.63 -10.11
C GLU A 39 6.67 9.00 -10.53
N PHE A 40 5.92 8.46 -9.58
CA PHE A 40 4.62 7.85 -9.85
C PHE A 40 3.60 8.88 -10.33
N GLU A 41 3.55 10.07 -9.72
CA GLU A 41 2.70 11.17 -10.18
C GLU A 41 3.01 11.58 -11.63
N ARG A 42 4.30 11.69 -11.97
CA ARG A 42 4.71 11.98 -13.37
C ARG A 42 4.27 10.89 -14.34
N SER A 43 4.30 9.63 -13.91
CA SER A 43 3.84 8.51 -14.73
C SER A 43 2.32 8.57 -15.02
N ILE A 44 1.52 8.97 -14.03
CA ILE A 44 0.08 9.19 -14.18
C ILE A 44 -0.18 10.32 -15.17
N GLN A 45 0.46 11.48 -14.97
CA GLN A 45 0.30 12.62 -15.89
C GLN A 45 0.69 12.28 -17.33
N GLN A 46 1.73 11.46 -17.51
CA GLN A 46 2.13 11.01 -18.83
C GLN A 46 1.08 10.08 -19.44
N ALA A 47 0.56 9.13 -18.67
CA ALA A 47 -0.50 8.25 -19.12
C ALA A 47 -1.78 9.01 -19.50
N GLU A 48 -2.16 10.04 -18.73
CA GLU A 48 -3.29 10.92 -19.04
C GLU A 48 -3.12 11.65 -20.38
N ARG A 49 -1.92 12.20 -20.64
CA ARG A 49 -1.59 12.83 -21.93
C ARG A 49 -1.65 11.82 -23.07
N ASP A 50 -1.08 10.64 -22.87
CA ASP A 50 -1.08 9.58 -23.88
C ASP A 50 -2.51 9.14 -24.25
N MET A 51 -3.39 9.00 -23.25
CA MET A 51 -4.81 8.71 -23.49
C MET A 51 -5.52 9.85 -24.24
N ALA A 52 -5.24 11.11 -23.90
CA ALA A 52 -5.79 12.27 -24.59
C ALA A 52 -5.31 12.36 -26.06
N ASP A 53 -4.08 11.94 -26.34
CA ASP A 53 -3.51 11.82 -27.68
C ASP A 53 -4.05 10.61 -28.47
N GLY A 54 -4.93 9.80 -27.87
CA GLY A 54 -5.49 8.60 -28.49
C GLY A 54 -4.53 7.41 -28.55
N LYS A 55 -3.43 7.43 -27.78
CA LYS A 55 -2.52 6.29 -27.67
C LYS A 55 -3.19 5.20 -26.82
N SER A 56 -3.06 3.95 -27.26
CA SER A 56 -3.59 2.80 -26.54
C SER A 56 -2.84 2.60 -25.21
N ALA A 57 -3.58 2.24 -24.16
CA ALA A 57 -2.99 1.82 -22.89
C ALA A 57 -1.99 0.66 -23.11
N ARG A 58 -0.93 0.62 -22.31
CA ARG A 58 0.01 -0.50 -22.33
C ARG A 58 -0.73 -1.76 -21.89
N VAL A 59 -0.83 -2.74 -22.78
CA VAL A 59 -1.35 -4.06 -22.46
C VAL A 59 -0.22 -4.83 -21.79
N ARG A 60 -0.46 -5.37 -20.60
CA ARG A 60 0.49 -6.27 -19.94
C ARG A 60 0.53 -7.57 -20.73
N GLU A 61 1.69 -7.90 -21.28
CA GLU A 61 1.91 -9.21 -21.90
C GLU A 61 1.94 -10.30 -20.81
N PRO A 62 1.41 -11.51 -21.09
CA PRO A 62 1.28 -12.59 -20.12
C PRO A 62 2.62 -13.12 -19.59
#